data_AF-A0A1I6QHI3-F1
#
_entry.id   AF-A0A1I6QHI3-F1
#
_cell.length_a   1.000
_cell.length_b   1.000
_cell.length_c   1.000
_cell.angle_alpha   90.00
_cell.angle_beta   90.00
_cell.angle_gamma   90.00
#
_symmetry.space_group_name_H-M   'P 1'
#
loop_
_entity.id
_entity.type
_entity.pdbx_description
1 polymer ?
#
loop_
_entity_poly.entity_id
_entity_poly.type
_entity_poly.pdbx_seq_one_letter_code
_entity_poly.pdbx_strand_id
1 'polypeptide(L)'
;MPDYKNPFIQRVQIKNFRNYLDVDVTLDHKQVIIGENNVGKTNFLRAIQLILDRDFSDNWQNFEVQIIEQIINDSRSRAKPKIWIENIISQYLKEKRVLPPPQLSIASWITAGLCTNLLFCIATGQKVKYYPKFYLSSIIDDRN
;
A
#
# COMPACT_ATOMS: atom_id res chain seq x y z
N MET A 1 20.77 -11.10 24.58
CA MET A 1 19.35 -10.72 24.46
C MET A 1 18.79 -11.45 23.25
N PRO A 2 17.66 -12.18 23.35
CA PRO A 2 17.11 -12.87 22.20
C PRO A 2 16.56 -11.82 21.22
N ASP A 3 17.04 -11.88 19.99
CA ASP A 3 16.62 -11.06 18.86
C ASP A 3 15.22 -11.52 18.45
N TYR A 4 14.18 -10.86 18.97
CA TYR A 4 12.79 -11.16 18.60
C TYR A 4 12.59 -10.74 17.14
N LYS A 5 12.89 -11.65 16.20
CA LYS A 5 12.47 -11.51 14.81
C LYS A 5 10.95 -11.42 14.78
N ASN A 6 10.44 -10.30 14.25
CA ASN A 6 9.00 -10.13 14.04
C ASN A 6 8.45 -11.32 13.24
N PRO A 7 7.27 -11.87 13.60
CA PRO A 7 6.64 -12.94 12.84
C PRO A 7 6.46 -12.51 11.38
N PHE A 8 6.82 -13.39 10.44
CA PHE A 8 6.62 -13.17 9.01
C PHE A 8 6.04 -14.42 8.35
N ILE A 9 5.35 -14.22 7.22
CA ILE A 9 4.82 -15.32 6.43
C ILE A 9 5.99 -15.97 5.68
N GLN A 10 6.33 -17.21 6.03
CA GLN A 10 7.49 -17.92 5.44
C GLN A 10 7.13 -18.70 4.17
N ARG A 11 5.88 -19.14 4.02
CA ARG A 11 5.44 -19.95 2.87
C ARG A 11 3.97 -19.69 2.58
N VAL A 12 3.64 -19.62 1.30
CA VAL A 12 2.27 -19.45 0.81
C VAL A 12 1.99 -20.56 -0.19
N GLN A 13 0.96 -21.36 0.10
CA GLN A 13 0.43 -22.38 -0.81
C GLN A 13 -1.00 -22.00 -1.20
N ILE A 14 -1.26 -21.93 -2.50
CA ILE A 14 -2.57 -21.57 -3.05
C ILE A 14 -3.02 -22.68 -3.99
N LYS A 15 -4.20 -23.26 -3.74
CA LYS A 15 -4.79 -24.29 -4.60
C LYS A 15 -6.20 -23.89 -4.99
N ASN A 16 -6.56 -24.10 -6.26
CA ASN A 16 -7.91 -23.85 -6.80
C ASN A 16 -8.50 -22.49 -6.42
N PHE A 17 -7.70 -21.41 -6.49
CA PHE A 17 -8.14 -20.06 -6.15
C PHE A 17 -7.93 -19.11 -7.32
N ARG A 18 -9.04 -18.58 -7.86
CA ARG A 18 -9.07 -17.68 -9.02
C ARG A 18 -8.28 -18.26 -10.20
N ASN A 19 -7.15 -17.65 -10.58
CA ASN A 19 -6.31 -18.10 -11.69
C ASN A 19 -5.18 -19.06 -11.26
N TYR A 20 -5.09 -19.41 -9.97
CA TYR A 20 -4.09 -20.35 -9.46
C TYR A 20 -4.69 -21.76 -9.33
N LEU A 21 -4.14 -22.71 -10.07
CA LEU A 21 -4.45 -24.14 -9.91
C LEU A 21 -3.68 -24.74 -8.72
N ASP A 22 -2.35 -24.58 -8.72
CA ASP A 22 -1.46 -24.92 -7.60
C ASP A 22 -0.26 -23.97 -7.63
N VAL A 23 0.00 -23.27 -6.53
CA VAL A 23 1.19 -22.42 -6.33
C VAL A 23 1.78 -22.70 -4.97
N ASP A 24 3.10 -22.76 -4.90
CA ASP A 24 3.85 -22.97 -3.66
C ASP A 24 5.08 -22.07 -3.68
N VAL A 25 5.09 -21.07 -2.80
CA VAL A 25 6.12 -20.03 -2.77
C VAL A 25 6.68 -19.90 -1.36
N THR A 26 8.00 -20.00 -1.24
CA THR A 26 8.74 -19.63 -0.03
C THR A 26 9.04 -18.14 -0.04
N LEU A 27 8.77 -17.48 1.08
CA LEU A 27 8.97 -16.06 1.29
C LEU A 27 10.10 -15.80 2.29
N ASP A 28 10.82 -14.70 2.11
CA ASP A 28 11.77 -14.17 3.08
C ASP A 28 11.19 -12.92 3.77
N HIS A 29 11.92 -12.34 4.73
CA HIS A 29 11.51 -11.16 5.49
C HIS A 29 11.19 -9.94 4.59
N LYS A 30 11.73 -9.88 3.36
CA LYS A 30 11.40 -8.88 2.35
C LYS A 30 11.17 -9.56 1.01
N GLN A 31 9.95 -9.50 0.50
CA GLN A 31 9.58 -10.05 -0.81
C GLN A 31 9.08 -8.95 -1.74
N VAL A 32 9.41 -9.03 -3.02
CA VAL A 32 8.81 -8.21 -4.09
C VAL A 32 8.10 -9.14 -5.07
N ILE A 33 6.83 -8.85 -5.38
CA ILE A 33 6.04 -9.60 -6.36
C ILE A 33 6.08 -8.84 -7.69
N ILE A 34 6.61 -9.47 -8.73
CA ILE A 34 6.81 -8.88 -10.07
C ILE A 34 6.19 -9.82 -11.12
N GLY A 35 5.75 -9.25 -12.24
CA GLY A 35 5.18 -9.99 -13.37
C GLY A 35 4.36 -9.09 -14.28
N GLU A 36 3.93 -9.60 -15.43
CA GLU A 36 3.09 -8.86 -16.37
C GLU A 36 1.72 -8.50 -15.79
N ASN A 37 1.06 -7.50 -16.39
CA ASN A 37 -0.31 -7.16 -16.02
C ASN A 37 -1.22 -8.38 -16.22
N ASN A 38 -2.20 -8.54 -15.32
CA ASN A 38 -3.18 -9.64 -15.37
C ASN A 38 -2.63 -11.06 -15.13
N VAL A 39 -1.34 -11.25 -14.82
CA VAL A 39 -0.76 -12.59 -14.55
C VAL A 39 -1.21 -13.22 -13.21
N GLY A 40 -1.87 -12.44 -12.33
CA GLY A 40 -2.37 -12.94 -11.05
C GLY A 40 -1.76 -12.32 -9.79
N LYS A 41 -0.86 -11.33 -9.91
CA LYS A 41 -0.23 -10.64 -8.75
C LYS A 41 -1.26 -10.19 -7.70
N THR A 42 -2.36 -9.56 -8.14
CA THR A 42 -3.46 -9.14 -7.26
C THR A 42 -4.18 -10.34 -6.64
N ASN A 43 -4.33 -11.45 -7.35
CA ASN A 43 -4.96 -12.66 -6.84
C ASN A 43 -4.09 -13.36 -5.78
N PHE A 44 -2.77 -13.31 -5.93
CA PHE A 44 -1.82 -13.81 -4.92
C PHE A 44 -1.96 -13.03 -3.61
N LEU A 45 -1.95 -11.69 -3.70
CA LEU A 45 -2.19 -10.83 -2.53
C LEU A 45 -3.58 -11.05 -1.93
N ARG A 46 -4.61 -11.26 -2.75
CA ARG A 46 -5.97 -11.56 -2.29
C ARG A 46 -6.08 -12.87 -1.52
N ALA A 47 -5.36 -13.91 -1.93
CA ALA A 47 -5.33 -15.17 -1.20
C ALA A 47 -4.73 -14.99 0.21
N ILE A 48 -3.66 -14.19 0.34
CA ILE A 48 -3.06 -13.87 1.63
C ILE A 48 -4.00 -13.02 2.48
N GLN A 49 -4.58 -11.97 1.90
CA GLN A 49 -5.51 -11.06 2.58
C GLN A 49 -6.72 -11.80 3.15
N LEU A 50 -7.29 -12.76 2.42
CA LEU A 50 -8.45 -13.54 2.86
C LEU A 50 -8.22 -14.27 4.19
N ILE A 51 -6.98 -14.67 4.48
CA ILE A 51 -6.63 -15.35 5.73
C ILE A 51 -6.40 -14.35 6.86
N LEU A 52 -5.86 -13.17 6.53
CA LEU A 52 -5.49 -12.14 7.50
C LEU A 52 -6.65 -11.23 7.90
N ASP A 53 -7.62 -11.03 7.00
CA ASP A 53 -8.76 -10.13 7.20
C ASP A 53 -10.05 -10.86 6.81
N ARG A 54 -10.81 -11.29 7.83
CA ARG A 54 -12.05 -12.04 7.67
C ARG A 54 -13.26 -11.16 7.34
N ASP A 55 -13.17 -9.86 7.65
CA ASP A 55 -14.25 -8.89 7.42
C ASP A 55 -14.11 -8.18 6.07
N PHE A 56 -13.26 -8.72 5.19
CA PHE A 56 -12.97 -8.13 3.90
C PHE A 56 -14.23 -8.05 3.04
N SER A 57 -14.85 -6.87 2.99
CA SER A 57 -15.88 -6.58 1.99
C SER A 57 -15.20 -6.55 0.62
N ASP A 58 -15.72 -7.28 -0.37
CA ASP A 58 -15.21 -7.25 -1.74
C ASP A 58 -15.30 -5.86 -2.40
N ASN A 59 -15.94 -4.91 -1.73
CA ASN A 59 -16.02 -3.51 -2.09
C ASN A 59 -14.70 -2.79 -1.79
N TRP A 60 -13.78 -2.83 -2.75
CA TRP A 60 -12.65 -1.89 -2.82
C TRP A 60 -13.07 -0.44 -2.99
N GLN A 61 -14.35 -0.20 -3.29
CA GLN A 61 -14.92 1.11 -3.40
C GLN A 61 -14.68 1.82 -2.06
N ASN A 62 -13.89 2.89 -2.10
CA ASN A 62 -13.46 3.70 -0.95
C ASN A 62 -12.21 3.25 -0.19
N PHE A 63 -11.45 2.25 -0.66
CA PHE A 63 -10.15 1.93 -0.06
C PHE A 63 -9.23 3.17 -0.01
N GLU A 64 -9.23 3.97 -1.08
CA GLU A 64 -8.48 5.22 -1.14
C GLU A 64 -8.93 6.22 -0.06
N VAL A 65 -10.24 6.36 0.17
CA VAL A 65 -10.80 7.21 1.22
C VAL A 65 -10.35 6.73 2.60
N GLN A 66 -10.45 5.43 2.87
CA GLN A 66 -10.01 4.83 4.14
C GLN A 66 -8.53 5.10 4.43
N ILE A 67 -7.67 4.97 3.42
CA ILE A 67 -6.23 5.28 3.54
C ILE A 67 -6.01 6.77 3.86
N ILE A 68 -6.73 7.67 3.19
CA ILE A 68 -6.62 9.11 3.44
C ILE A 68 -7.11 9.48 4.84
N GLU A 69 -8.24 8.91 5.28
CA GLU A 69 -8.75 9.10 6.65
C GLU A 69 -7.75 8.62 7.70
N GLN A 70 -7.10 7.48 7.47
CA GLN A 70 -6.06 6.98 8.34
C GLN A 70 -4.86 7.94 8.41
N ILE A 71 -4.41 8.48 7.27
CA ILE A 71 -3.31 9.45 7.20
C ILE A 71 -3.67 10.75 7.95
N ILE A 72 -4.92 11.22 7.83
CA ILE A 72 -5.41 12.39 8.56
C ILE A 72 -5.39 12.13 10.06
N ASN A 73 -5.89 10.98 10.50
CA ASN A 73 -5.91 10.59 11.91
C ASN A 73 -4.50 10.51 12.50
N ASP A 74 -3.54 9.90 11.78
CA ASP A 74 -2.12 9.87 12.19
C ASP A 74 -1.49 11.27 12.20
N SER A 75 -1.82 12.12 11.24
CA SER A 75 -1.30 13.49 11.19
C SER A 75 -1.81 14.35 12.36
N ARG A 76 -3.08 14.18 12.74
CA ARG A 76 -3.70 14.85 13.89
C ARG A 76 -3.11 14.38 15.21
N SER A 77 -2.92 13.06 15.38
CA SER A 77 -2.30 12.51 16.60
C SER A 77 -0.85 12.98 16.80
N ARG A 78 -0.15 13.32 15.72
CA ARG A 78 1.19 13.94 15.73
C ARG A 78 1.19 15.47 15.82
N ALA A 79 0.03 16.10 16.03
CA ALA A 79 -0.16 17.55 16.10
C ALA A 79 0.36 18.32 14.86
N LYS A 80 0.39 17.69 13.68
CA LYS A 80 0.76 18.32 12.40
C LYS A 80 -0.36 18.10 11.36
N PRO A 81 -1.54 18.72 11.55
CA PRO A 81 -2.68 18.51 10.67
C PRO A 81 -2.37 18.98 9.25
N LYS A 82 -2.74 18.17 8.26
CA LYS A 82 -2.59 18.50 6.84
C LYS A 82 -3.91 19.01 6.28
N ILE A 83 -4.20 20.28 6.57
CA ILE A 83 -5.47 20.96 6.22
C ILE A 83 -5.80 20.82 4.73
N TRP A 84 -4.80 20.87 3.85
CA TRP A 84 -5.02 20.71 2.41
C TRP A 84 -5.58 19.33 2.03
N ILE A 85 -5.16 18.25 2.70
CA ILE A 85 -5.68 16.88 2.46
C ILE A 85 -7.10 16.78 2.98
N GLU A 86 -7.37 17.33 4.17
CA GLU A 86 -8.71 17.35 4.77
C GLU A 86 -9.72 18.08 3.88
N ASN A 87 -9.29 19.19 3.26
CA ASN A 87 -10.12 19.93 2.31
C ASN A 87 -10.41 19.13 1.04
N ILE A 88 -9.41 18.44 0.48
CA ILE A 88 -9.58 17.61 -0.73
C ILE A 88 -10.55 16.47 -0.46
N ILE A 89 -10.36 15.71 0.63
CA ILE A 89 -11.24 14.57 0.93
C ILE A 89 -12.67 15.04 1.22
N SER A 90 -12.83 16.19 1.87
CA SER A 90 -14.14 16.79 2.13
C SER A 90 -14.85 17.20 0.84
N GLN A 91 -14.12 17.71 -0.16
CA GLN A 91 -14.68 18.04 -1.46
C GLN A 91 -15.06 16.78 -2.24
N TYR A 92 -14.16 15.78 -2.26
CA TYR A 92 -14.40 14.48 -2.90
C TYR A 92 -15.65 13.78 -2.36
N LEU A 93 -15.82 13.70 -1.03
CA LEU A 93 -16.98 13.06 -0.40
C LEU A 93 -18.30 13.81 -0.61
N LYS A 94 -18.27 15.12 -0.87
CA LYS A 94 -19.45 15.94 -1.16
C LYS A 94 -19.88 15.87 -2.63
N GLU A 95 -19.04 15.31 -3.49
CA GLU A 95 -19.31 15.25 -4.92
C GLU A 95 -20.45 14.26 -5.20
N LYS A 96 -21.53 14.74 -5.85
CA LYS A 96 -22.76 13.96 -6.06
C LYS A 96 -22.62 12.85 -7.12
N ARG A 97 -21.54 12.85 -7.90
CA ARG A 97 -21.27 11.86 -8.94
C ARG A 97 -20.19 10.90 -8.44
N VAL A 98 -20.40 9.60 -8.62
CA VAL A 98 -19.36 8.59 -8.42
C VAL A 98 -18.41 8.67 -9.62
N LEU A 99 -17.53 9.67 -9.61
CA LEU A 99 -16.39 9.69 -10.52
C LEU A 99 -15.29 8.84 -9.88
N PRO A 100 -14.58 8.00 -10.67
CA PRO A 100 -13.36 7.40 -10.16
C PRO A 100 -12.43 8.54 -9.72
N PRO A 101 -11.67 8.34 -8.63
CA PRO A 101 -10.74 9.34 -8.13
C PRO A 101 -9.83 9.81 -9.27
N PRO A 102 -9.55 11.12 -9.37
CA PRO A 102 -8.90 11.69 -10.54
C PRO A 102 -7.51 11.08 -10.76
N GLN A 103 -7.39 10.18 -11.73
CA GLN A 103 -6.09 9.67 -12.19
C GLN A 103 -5.47 10.66 -13.16
N LEU A 104 -4.70 11.62 -12.61
CA LEU A 104 -3.99 12.62 -13.40
C LEU A 104 -2.63 12.08 -13.85
N SER A 105 -2.28 12.30 -15.12
CA SER A 105 -1.01 11.86 -15.73
C SER A 105 0.24 12.34 -14.99
N ILE A 106 0.21 13.55 -14.41
CA ILE A 106 1.28 14.09 -13.56
C ILE A 106 1.53 13.20 -12.33
N ALA A 107 0.46 12.70 -11.69
CA ALA A 107 0.58 11.90 -10.48
C ALA A 107 1.32 10.58 -10.77
N SER A 108 1.06 9.95 -11.92
CA SER A 108 1.74 8.73 -12.34
C SER A 108 3.25 8.89 -12.44
N TRP A 109 3.73 10.04 -12.92
CA TRP A 109 5.18 10.33 -13.02
C TRP A 109 5.82 10.52 -11.65
N ILE A 110 5.12 11.22 -10.75
CA ILE A 110 5.57 11.39 -9.36
C ILE A 110 5.66 10.01 -8.68
N THR A 111 4.61 9.19 -8.81
CA THR A 111 4.58 7.83 -8.26
C THR A 111 5.72 6.97 -8.83
N ALA A 112 5.98 7.02 -10.14
CA ALA A 112 7.09 6.30 -10.75
C ALA A 112 8.46 6.73 -10.20
N GLY A 113 8.68 8.04 -10.02
CA GLY A 113 9.89 8.57 -9.38
C GLY A 113 10.05 8.10 -7.93
N LEU A 114 8.98 8.13 -7.14
CA LEU A 114 8.96 7.63 -5.77
C LEU A 114 9.29 6.14 -5.70
N CYS A 115 8.65 5.32 -6.55
CA CYS A 115 8.89 3.87 -6.61
C CYS A 115 10.34 3.56 -6.99
N THR A 116 10.90 4.27 -7.98
CA THR A 116 12.28 4.09 -8.41
C THR A 116 13.26 4.42 -7.30
N ASN A 117 13.05 5.54 -6.59
CA ASN A 117 13.90 5.92 -5.46
C ASN A 117 13.77 4.93 -4.29
N LEU A 118 12.56 4.45 -3.99
CA LEU A 118 12.35 3.43 -2.97
C LEU A 118 13.09 2.13 -3.31
N LEU A 119 13.00 1.68 -4.56
CA LEU A 119 13.71 0.49 -5.02
C LEU A 119 15.23 0.65 -4.88
N PHE A 120 15.76 1.83 -5.25
CA PHE A 120 17.18 2.15 -5.05
C PHE A 120 17.58 2.12 -3.58
N CYS A 121 16.82 2.76 -2.68
CA CYS A 121 17.10 2.75 -1.25
C CYS A 121 17.05 1.32 -0.67
N ILE A 122 16.09 0.49 -1.10
CA ILE A 122 15.99 -0.91 -0.68
C ILE A 122 17.21 -1.71 -1.17
N ALA A 123 17.58 -1.56 -2.45
CA ALA A 123 18.70 -2.28 -3.06
C ALA A 123 20.05 -1.91 -2.45
N THR A 124 20.22 -0.66 -2.02
CA THR A 124 21.46 -0.14 -1.41
C THR A 124 21.48 -0.25 0.12
N GLY A 125 20.45 -0.82 0.74
CA GLY A 125 20.36 -0.96 2.19
C GLY A 125 20.14 0.35 2.95
N GLN A 126 19.70 1.41 2.27
CA GLN A 126 19.35 2.68 2.90
C GLN A 126 18.04 2.58 3.69
N LYS A 127 17.86 3.49 4.65
CA LYS A 127 16.64 3.56 5.46
C LYS A 127 15.45 3.95 4.60
N VAL A 128 14.35 3.20 4.74
CA VAL A 128 13.03 3.50 4.17
C VAL A 128 12.00 3.57 5.29
N LYS A 129 10.90 4.28 5.05
CA LYS A 129 9.75 4.29 5.94
C LYS A 129 9.00 2.97 5.78
N TYR A 130 8.62 2.41 6.91
CA TYR A 130 7.70 1.29 6.98
C TYR A 130 6.39 1.79 7.56
N TYR A 131 5.29 1.17 7.18
CA TYR A 131 4.00 1.42 7.81
C TYR A 131 4.14 1.33 9.34
N PRO A 132 3.59 2.29 10.12
CA PRO A 132 2.56 3.28 9.75
C PRO A 132 3.10 4.65 9.29
N LYS A 133 4.35 4.75 8.81
CA LYS A 133 4.88 6.00 8.24
C LYS A 133 4.60 6.08 6.73
N PHE A 134 4.07 7.21 6.28
CA PHE A 134 3.64 7.42 4.88
C PHE A 134 4.58 8.35 4.12
N TYR A 135 4.60 8.21 2.78
CA TYR A 135 5.22 9.13 1.83
C TYR A 135 4.10 9.90 1.12
N LEU A 136 4.10 11.23 1.20
CA LEU A 136 2.97 12.06 0.71
C LEU A 136 3.34 13.07 -0.37
N SER A 137 4.44 13.82 -0.19
CA SER A 137 4.82 14.94 -1.07
C SER A 137 6.20 14.75 -1.67
N SER A 138 7.15 14.24 -0.89
CA SER A 138 8.50 13.93 -1.34
C SER A 138 9.16 13.02 -0.32
N ILE A 139 9.96 12.06 -0.78
CA ILE A 139 10.84 11.27 0.10
C ILE A 139 11.86 12.19 0.80
N ILE A 140 12.18 13.36 0.23
CA ILE A 140 13.24 14.26 0.68
C ILE A 140 12.78 15.13 1.86
N ASP A 141 11.58 15.72 1.80
CA ASP A 141 11.01 16.52 2.92
C ASP A 141 10.78 15.69 4.19
N ASP A 142 10.76 14.38 4.02
CA ASP A 142 10.46 13.38 5.02
C ASP A 142 11.72 12.73 5.65
N ARG A 143 12.93 13.20 5.27
CA ARG A 143 14.23 12.76 5.82
C ARG A 143 14.69 13.55 7.06
N ASN A 144 13.96 14.60 7.44
CA ASN A 144 14.24 15.45 8.61
C ASN A 144 13.40 15.05 9.82
#